data_AF-A0AAU1Q4W9-F1
#
_entry.id   AF-A0AAU1Q4W9-F1
#
_cell.length_a   1.000
_cell.length_b   1.000
_cell.length_c   1.000
_cell.angle_alpha   90.00
_cell.angle_beta   90.00
_cell.angle_gamma   90.00
#
_symmetry.space_group_name_H-M   'P 1'
#
loop_
_entity.id
_entity.type
_entity.pdbx_description
1 polymer ?
#
loop_
_entity_poly.entity_id
_entity_poly.type
_entity_poly.pdbx_seq_one_letter_code
_entity_poly.pdbx_strand_id
1 'polypeptide(L)'
;MSQPEMQPGGPARGERGEGPRRDLTGRPFPLGDWGEPAQRLDELYRWVEADALRTAQWYLANRVRKRLAARVLRLGTALGAIAGAALPLLGLTGAVAGAAEWGYLSLLLAAACLVCDRYFGLTSGWIRNVATAQAVQRRLLALQFDWASECVREVLGPAEGTASEAVERCLGVLRRFSEDVAELVRLETADWMVELRGGGQVQSMGVTAGPPGGGGGGGGAREGGGPGRMPLPPGTRPNMPRQRPPESPR
;
A
#
# COMPACT_ATOMS: atom_id res chain seq x y z
N MET A 1 61.44 -24.87 22.58
CA MET A 1 61.13 -23.45 22.78
C MET A 1 60.75 -22.85 21.43
N SER A 2 59.61 -22.17 21.41
CA SER A 2 59.21 -21.10 20.49
C SER A 2 58.97 -21.40 18.99
N GLN A 3 57.71 -21.75 18.67
CA GLN A 3 56.89 -20.97 17.72
C GLN A 3 56.52 -19.59 18.36
N PRO A 4 55.88 -18.63 17.66
CA PRO A 4 55.70 -18.38 16.22
C PRO A 4 55.95 -16.88 15.87
N GLU A 5 55.73 -16.47 14.61
CA GLU A 5 54.98 -15.22 14.38
C GLU A 5 54.20 -15.31 13.06
N MET A 6 52.89 -15.44 13.23
CA MET A 6 51.88 -15.34 12.18
C MET A 6 51.68 -13.87 11.82
N GLN A 7 51.69 -13.55 10.53
CA GLN A 7 51.12 -12.31 10.04
C GLN A 7 49.59 -12.37 10.16
N PRO A 8 48.93 -11.43 10.86
CA PRO A 8 47.48 -11.40 10.92
C PRO A 8 46.92 -10.88 9.59
N GLY A 9 46.08 -11.70 8.95
CA GLY A 9 45.22 -11.28 7.87
C GLY A 9 44.36 -10.10 8.32
N GLY A 10 44.49 -8.98 7.62
CA GLY A 10 43.66 -7.80 7.84
C GLY A 10 42.18 -8.14 7.58
N PRO A 11 41.25 -7.66 8.41
CA PRO A 11 39.84 -8.01 8.28
C PRO A 11 39.27 -7.46 6.98
N ALA A 12 38.40 -8.28 6.38
CA ALA A 12 37.58 -7.95 5.23
C ALA A 12 36.99 -6.55 5.40
N ARG A 13 37.25 -5.70 4.40
CA ARG A 13 36.76 -4.34 4.29
C ARG A 13 35.24 -4.37 4.40
N GLY A 14 34.76 -4.05 5.60
CA GLY A 14 33.35 -3.99 5.92
C GLY A 14 32.60 -3.17 4.88
N GLU A 15 31.47 -3.71 4.47
CA GLU A 15 30.43 -3.10 3.65
C GLU A 15 30.04 -1.74 4.25
N ARG A 16 30.77 -0.70 3.83
CA ARG A 16 30.50 0.67 4.21
C ARG A 16 29.41 1.19 3.30
N GLY A 17 28.20 1.18 3.86
CA GLY A 17 27.02 1.96 3.52
C GLY A 17 27.05 2.74 2.21
N GLU A 18 26.37 2.19 1.21
CA GLU A 18 25.79 2.98 0.13
C GLU A 18 24.30 3.18 0.40
N GLY A 19 23.96 4.36 0.91
CA GLY A 19 22.69 5.01 0.58
C GLY A 19 23.00 6.35 -0.08
N PRO A 20 22.11 6.93 -0.92
CA PRO A 20 20.83 6.43 -1.42
C PRO A 20 20.70 6.58 -2.95
N ARG A 21 20.63 5.48 -3.70
CA ARG A 21 19.87 5.41 -4.95
C ARG A 21 19.00 4.17 -4.92
N ARG A 22 17.79 4.39 -4.41
CA ARG A 22 16.73 3.39 -4.26
C ARG A 22 16.12 3.11 -5.64
N ASP A 23 16.88 2.46 -6.50
CA ASP A 23 16.28 1.82 -7.66
C ASP A 23 15.60 0.53 -7.21
N LEU A 24 14.44 0.23 -7.80
CA LEU A 24 13.76 -1.06 -7.67
C LEU A 24 14.58 -2.21 -8.29
N THR A 25 15.79 -1.93 -8.79
CA THR A 25 16.71 -2.92 -9.32
C THR A 25 17.06 -3.93 -8.23
N GLY A 26 16.83 -5.21 -8.57
CA GLY A 26 17.09 -6.34 -7.71
C GLY A 26 18.52 -6.35 -7.22
N ARG A 27 18.71 -6.80 -5.98
CA ARG A 27 20.04 -7.20 -5.50
C ARG A 27 20.53 -8.39 -6.35
N PRO A 28 21.84 -8.65 -6.44
CA PRO A 28 22.31 -9.88 -7.06
C PRO A 28 21.63 -11.07 -6.37
N PHE A 29 21.10 -11.99 -7.17
CA PHE A 29 20.54 -13.24 -6.67
C PHE A 29 21.67 -14.04 -6.01
N PRO A 30 21.50 -14.58 -4.80
CA PRO A 30 22.55 -15.34 -4.13
C PRO A 30 22.90 -16.58 -4.98
N LEU A 31 24.16 -16.67 -5.40
CA LEU A 31 24.69 -17.82 -6.16
C LEU A 31 24.97 -18.98 -5.20
N GLY A 32 24.47 -20.17 -5.53
CA GLY A 32 24.31 -21.27 -4.58
C GLY A 32 25.48 -22.26 -4.51
N ASP A 33 25.96 -22.48 -3.30
CA ASP A 33 26.49 -23.77 -2.85
C ASP A 33 25.40 -24.46 -2.01
N TRP A 34 24.87 -25.58 -2.50
CA TRP A 34 23.73 -26.31 -1.91
C TRP A 34 24.15 -27.42 -0.94
N GLY A 35 25.41 -27.44 -0.50
CA GLY A 35 25.89 -28.41 0.49
C GLY A 35 25.10 -28.41 1.82
N GLU A 36 24.53 -27.26 2.19
CA GLU A 36 23.70 -27.08 3.39
C GLU A 36 22.34 -26.44 3.03
N PRO A 37 21.34 -27.22 2.59
CA PRO A 37 20.11 -26.70 1.98
C PRO A 37 19.27 -25.84 2.92
N ALA A 38 19.20 -26.17 4.22
CA ALA A 38 18.42 -25.41 5.20
C ALA A 38 18.93 -23.96 5.39
N GLN A 39 20.25 -23.78 5.47
CA GLN A 39 20.84 -22.44 5.60
C GLN A 39 20.62 -21.61 4.34
N ARG A 40 20.73 -22.22 3.16
CA ARG A 40 20.48 -21.55 1.88
C ARG A 40 19.04 -21.13 1.68
N LEU A 41 18.11 -21.96 2.13
CA LEU A 41 16.69 -21.63 2.16
C LEU A 41 16.41 -20.41 3.07
N ASP A 42 17.03 -20.33 4.25
CA ASP A 42 16.90 -19.18 5.14
C ASP A 42 17.54 -17.90 4.54
N GLU A 43 18.71 -18.02 3.90
CA GLU A 43 19.33 -16.91 3.18
C GLU A 43 18.45 -16.37 2.05
N LEU A 44 17.84 -17.27 1.26
CA LEU A 44 16.89 -16.91 0.20
C LEU A 44 15.65 -16.24 0.78
N TYR A 45 15.09 -16.78 1.87
CA TYR A 45 13.96 -16.17 2.57
C TYR A 45 14.28 -14.74 3.01
N ARG A 46 15.41 -14.52 3.69
CA ARG A 46 15.85 -13.19 4.15
C ARG A 46 16.10 -12.24 2.98
N TRP A 47 16.66 -12.74 1.88
CA TRP A 47 16.91 -11.94 0.68
C TRP A 47 15.58 -11.43 0.09
N VAL A 48 14.59 -12.32 -0.06
CA VAL A 48 13.23 -12.01 -0.54
C VAL A 48 12.49 -11.07 0.41
N GLU A 49 12.52 -11.34 1.71
CA GLU A 49 11.88 -10.52 2.74
C GLU A 49 12.43 -9.09 2.73
N ALA A 50 13.75 -8.94 2.71
CA ALA A 50 14.38 -7.63 2.69
C ALA A 50 14.14 -6.89 1.35
N ASP A 51 13.98 -7.59 0.22
CA ASP A 51 13.57 -6.98 -1.04
C ASP A 51 12.13 -6.42 -0.98
N ALA A 52 11.20 -7.19 -0.42
CA ALA A 52 9.83 -6.74 -0.22
C ALA A 52 9.72 -5.54 0.74
N LEU A 53 10.47 -5.58 1.86
CA LEU A 53 10.54 -4.47 2.81
C LEU A 53 11.10 -3.21 2.15
N ARG A 54 12.16 -3.35 1.33
CA ARG A 54 12.73 -2.25 0.56
C ARG A 54 11.74 -1.66 -0.43
N THR A 55 11.00 -2.51 -1.13
CA THR A 55 9.92 -2.09 -2.05
C THR A 55 8.84 -1.30 -1.30
N ALA A 56 8.36 -1.80 -0.16
CA ALA A 56 7.39 -1.08 0.66
C ALA A 56 7.94 0.27 1.16
N GLN A 57 9.20 0.31 1.60
CA GLN A 57 9.85 1.55 2.02
C GLN A 57 10.03 2.54 0.87
N TRP A 58 10.33 2.07 -0.35
CA TRP A 58 10.42 2.91 -1.54
C TRP A 58 9.10 3.64 -1.79
N TYR A 59 7.97 2.92 -1.74
CA TYR A 59 6.65 3.53 -1.88
C TYR A 59 6.36 4.55 -0.76
N LEU A 60 6.81 4.29 0.48
CA LEU A 60 6.59 5.18 1.63
C LEU A 60 7.55 6.37 1.72
N ALA A 61 8.73 6.32 1.09
CA ALA A 61 9.83 7.27 1.28
C ALA A 61 9.47 8.74 0.98
N ASN A 62 8.49 8.99 0.12
CA ASN A 62 8.08 10.35 -0.26
C ASN A 62 6.79 10.85 0.42
N ARG A 63 6.26 10.14 1.42
CA ARG A 63 4.95 10.44 2.02
C ARG A 63 4.85 11.85 2.63
N VAL A 64 5.89 12.30 3.35
CA VAL A 64 5.82 13.55 4.14
C VAL A 64 5.91 14.77 3.22
N ARG A 65 6.84 14.76 2.26
CA ARG A 65 7.01 15.85 1.28
C ARG A 65 5.78 15.99 0.39
N LYS A 66 5.22 14.87 -0.10
CA LYS A 66 3.98 14.88 -0.90
C LYS A 66 2.76 15.35 -0.07
N ARG A 67 2.63 14.90 1.19
CA ARG A 67 1.56 15.35 2.10
C ARG A 67 1.68 16.83 2.43
N LEU A 68 2.88 17.34 2.67
CA LEU A 68 3.12 18.74 2.95
C LEU A 68 2.81 19.60 1.72
N ALA A 69 3.28 19.20 0.54
CA ALA A 69 2.97 19.89 -0.72
C ALA A 69 1.46 19.95 -0.99
N ALA A 70 0.74 18.83 -0.82
CA ALA A 70 -0.72 18.79 -0.96
C ALA A 70 -1.44 19.70 0.05
N ARG A 71 -0.97 19.77 1.30
CA ARG A 71 -1.53 20.66 2.33
C ARG A 71 -1.30 22.12 1.99
N VAL A 72 -0.09 22.49 1.55
CA VAL A 72 0.25 23.86 1.15
C VAL A 72 -0.60 24.29 -0.04
N LEU A 73 -0.77 23.43 -1.04
CA LEU A 73 -1.63 23.71 -2.20
C LEU A 73 -3.09 23.93 -1.80
N ARG A 74 -3.64 23.09 -0.92
CA ARG A 74 -5.01 23.25 -0.42
C ARG A 74 -5.21 24.53 0.39
N LEU A 75 -4.24 24.88 1.24
CA LEU A 75 -4.26 26.14 1.97
C LEU A 75 -4.16 27.34 1.01
N GLY A 76 -3.29 27.25 -0.01
CA GLY A 76 -3.18 28.26 -1.06
C GLY A 76 -4.48 28.45 -1.84
N THR A 77 -5.16 27.35 -2.22
CA THR A 77 -6.48 27.42 -2.85
C THR A 77 -7.53 28.05 -1.93
N ALA A 78 -7.60 27.65 -0.66
CA ALA A 78 -8.59 28.19 0.28
C ALA A 78 -8.36 29.68 0.56
N LEU A 79 -7.11 30.07 0.86
CA LEU A 79 -6.76 31.47 1.12
C LEU A 79 -6.96 32.33 -0.12
N GLY A 80 -6.54 31.84 -1.30
CA GLY A 80 -6.73 32.56 -2.56
C GLY A 80 -8.20 32.73 -2.93
N ALA A 81 -9.06 31.73 -2.66
CA ALA A 81 -10.50 31.84 -2.87
C ALA A 81 -11.16 32.83 -1.90
N ILE A 82 -10.80 32.77 -0.61
CA ILE A 82 -11.34 33.67 0.41
C ILE A 82 -10.91 35.12 0.12
N ALA A 83 -9.63 35.35 -0.12
CA ALA A 83 -9.11 36.68 -0.47
C ALA A 83 -9.69 37.16 -1.80
N GLY A 84 -9.80 36.27 -2.79
CA GLY A 84 -10.39 36.55 -4.09
C GLY A 84 -11.86 36.95 -4.06
N ALA A 85 -12.63 36.45 -3.08
CA ALA A 85 -14.02 36.85 -2.85
C ALA A 85 -14.15 38.08 -1.94
N ALA A 86 -13.31 38.19 -0.91
CA ALA A 86 -13.41 39.25 0.11
C ALA A 86 -12.84 40.61 -0.37
N LEU A 87 -11.72 40.60 -1.10
CA LEU A 87 -11.05 41.83 -1.51
C LEU A 87 -11.86 42.69 -2.50
N PRO A 88 -12.57 42.12 -3.50
CA PRO A 88 -13.47 42.90 -4.35
C PRO A 88 -14.60 43.56 -3.57
N LEU A 89 -15.14 42.88 -2.53
CA LEU A 89 -16.20 43.43 -1.68
C LEU A 89 -15.70 44.60 -0.82
N LEU A 90 -14.45 44.56 -0.35
CA LEU A 90 -13.80 45.69 0.34
C LEU A 90 -13.46 46.85 -0.59
N GLY A 91 -13.25 46.57 -1.88
CA GLY A 91 -13.11 47.61 -2.90
C GLY A 91 -14.41 48.39 -3.12
N LEU A 92 -15.57 47.71 -3.06
CA LEU A 92 -16.89 48.35 -3.20
C LEU A 92 -17.24 49.29 -2.03
N THR A 93 -16.69 49.05 -0.84
CA THR A 93 -16.88 49.94 0.32
C THR A 93 -15.92 51.12 0.33
N GLY A 94 -14.96 51.17 -0.61
CA GLY A 94 -13.92 52.21 -0.66
C GLY A 94 -12.91 52.15 0.49
N ALA A 95 -12.95 51.10 1.31
CA ALA A 95 -12.11 50.98 2.51
C ALA A 95 -10.62 50.78 2.19
N VAL A 96 -10.30 50.20 1.02
CA VAL A 96 -8.93 49.91 0.59
C VAL A 96 -8.78 50.16 -0.91
N ALA A 97 -7.89 51.07 -1.29
CA ALA A 97 -7.59 51.34 -2.70
C ALA A 97 -6.88 50.13 -3.36
N GLY A 98 -7.28 49.75 -4.57
CA GLY A 98 -6.67 48.64 -5.33
C GLY A 98 -7.08 47.23 -4.88
N ALA A 99 -8.03 47.09 -3.96
CA ALA A 99 -8.42 45.77 -3.42
C ALA A 99 -8.92 44.79 -4.50
N ALA A 100 -9.61 45.27 -5.54
CA ALA A 100 -10.11 44.42 -6.61
C ALA A 100 -8.99 43.71 -7.40
N GLU A 101 -7.87 44.39 -7.67
CA GLU A 101 -6.72 43.84 -8.40
C GLU A 101 -6.04 42.70 -7.61
N TRP A 102 -5.87 42.89 -6.30
CA TRP A 102 -5.38 41.85 -5.40
C TRP A 102 -6.35 40.68 -5.24
N GLY A 103 -7.66 40.93 -5.38
CA GLY A 103 -8.68 39.89 -5.44
C GLY A 103 -8.50 38.98 -6.67
N TYR A 104 -8.33 39.55 -7.85
CA TYR A 104 -8.07 38.77 -9.08
C TYR A 104 -6.75 37.98 -9.00
N LEU A 105 -5.68 38.57 -8.45
CA LEU A 105 -4.42 37.86 -8.21
C LEU A 105 -4.59 36.68 -7.24
N SER A 106 -5.43 36.84 -6.22
CA SER A 106 -5.74 35.79 -5.24
C SER A 106 -6.53 34.62 -5.88
N LEU A 107 -7.49 34.94 -6.76
CA LEU A 107 -8.22 33.93 -7.54
C LEU A 107 -7.29 33.18 -8.50
N LEU A 108 -6.38 33.89 -9.17
CA LEU A 108 -5.40 33.29 -10.07
C LEU A 108 -4.44 32.35 -9.32
N LEU A 109 -4.00 32.75 -8.12
CA LEU A 109 -3.19 31.89 -7.24
C LEU A 109 -3.97 30.64 -6.80
N ALA A 110 -5.26 30.77 -6.47
CA ALA A 110 -6.09 29.63 -6.09
C ALA A 110 -6.27 28.63 -7.23
N ALA A 111 -6.51 29.14 -8.45
CA ALA A 111 -6.61 28.34 -9.66
C ALA A 111 -5.28 27.65 -10.01
N ALA A 112 -4.16 28.36 -9.90
CA ALA A 112 -2.82 27.78 -10.09
C ALA A 112 -2.55 26.66 -9.08
N CYS A 113 -2.89 26.85 -7.79
CA CYS A 113 -2.74 25.80 -6.77
C CYS A 113 -3.59 24.56 -7.10
N LEU A 114 -4.81 24.73 -7.61
CA LEU A 114 -5.68 23.63 -8.05
C LEU A 114 -5.09 22.86 -9.25
N VAL A 115 -4.61 23.59 -10.25
CA VAL A 115 -3.98 22.99 -11.43
C VAL A 115 -2.71 22.25 -11.05
N CYS A 116 -1.89 22.81 -10.16
CA CYS A 116 -0.69 22.13 -9.65
C CYS A 116 -1.02 20.86 -8.86
N ASP A 117 -1.98 20.89 -7.92
CA ASP A 117 -2.37 19.68 -7.17
C ASP A 117 -2.86 18.56 -8.11
N ARG A 118 -3.63 18.95 -9.14
CA ARG A 118 -4.19 18.04 -10.14
C ARG A 118 -3.13 17.49 -11.10
N TYR A 119 -2.23 18.33 -11.60
CA TYR A 119 -1.20 17.92 -12.57
C TYR A 119 -0.11 17.07 -11.91
N PHE A 120 0.31 17.42 -10.69
CA PHE A 120 1.33 16.66 -9.98
C PHE A 120 0.75 15.43 -9.24
N GLY A 121 -0.59 15.29 -9.16
CA GLY A 121 -1.25 14.17 -8.49
C GLY A 121 -0.77 14.00 -7.05
N LEU A 122 -0.38 15.08 -6.38
CA LEU A 122 0.34 15.03 -5.10
C LEU A 122 -0.51 14.36 -4.02
N THR A 123 -1.81 14.62 -4.09
CA THR A 123 -2.83 14.08 -3.20
C THR A 123 -3.19 12.63 -3.51
N SER A 124 -3.41 12.25 -4.78
CA SER A 124 -3.77 10.87 -5.16
C SER A 124 -2.57 9.92 -5.08
N GLY A 125 -1.40 10.40 -5.51
CA GLY A 125 -0.17 9.61 -5.61
C GLY A 125 0.39 9.18 -4.25
N TRP A 126 0.20 9.94 -3.16
CA TRP A 126 0.65 9.46 -1.84
C TRP A 126 -0.28 8.38 -1.28
N ILE A 127 -1.60 8.50 -1.50
CA ILE A 127 -2.57 7.49 -1.04
C ILE A 127 -2.35 6.19 -1.81
N ARG A 128 -2.15 6.27 -3.14
CA ARG A 128 -1.85 5.10 -3.98
C ARG A 128 -0.56 4.41 -3.52
N ASN A 129 0.51 5.17 -3.31
CA ASN A 129 1.76 4.63 -2.80
C ASN A 129 1.60 3.95 -1.42
N VAL A 130 0.82 4.54 -0.51
CA VAL A 130 0.54 3.92 0.79
C VAL A 130 -0.27 2.63 0.62
N ALA A 131 -1.27 2.61 -0.26
CA ALA A 131 -2.06 1.41 -0.54
C ALA A 131 -1.19 0.26 -1.09
N THR A 132 -0.29 0.56 -2.03
CA THR A 132 0.65 -0.43 -2.59
C THR A 132 1.63 -0.92 -1.51
N ALA A 133 2.18 -0.03 -0.69
CA ALA A 133 3.05 -0.43 0.42
C ALA A 133 2.33 -1.34 1.44
N GLN A 134 1.07 -1.04 1.77
CA GLN A 134 0.26 -1.89 2.64
C GLN A 134 -0.06 -3.25 1.99
N ALA A 135 -0.30 -3.28 0.68
CA ALA A 135 -0.51 -4.53 -0.05
C ALA A 135 0.74 -5.42 -0.02
N VAL A 136 1.94 -4.85 -0.21
CA VAL A 136 3.21 -5.57 -0.06
C VAL A 136 3.38 -6.10 1.36
N GLN A 137 3.13 -5.27 2.39
CA GLN A 137 3.23 -5.70 3.79
C GLN A 137 2.28 -6.86 4.14
N ARG A 138 1.03 -6.81 3.65
CA ARG A 138 0.07 -7.92 3.87
C ARG A 138 0.55 -9.22 3.23
N ARG A 139 1.11 -9.17 2.03
CA ARG A 139 1.67 -10.36 1.37
C ARG A 139 2.93 -10.87 2.06
N LEU A 140 3.75 -9.97 2.60
CA LEU A 140 4.94 -10.36 3.37
C LEU A 140 4.57 -11.09 4.66
N LEU A 141 3.52 -10.64 5.35
CA LEU A 141 2.98 -11.36 6.51
C LEU A 141 2.47 -12.76 6.10
N ALA A 142 1.78 -12.88 4.96
CA ALA A 142 1.36 -14.19 4.45
C ALA A 142 2.56 -15.11 4.17
N LEU A 143 3.61 -14.59 3.50
CA LEU A 143 4.86 -15.31 3.28
C LEU A 143 5.49 -15.81 4.59
N GLN A 144 5.56 -14.96 5.62
CA GLN A 144 6.09 -15.32 6.94
C GLN A 144 5.32 -16.49 7.57
N PHE A 145 4.00 -16.48 7.48
CA PHE A 145 3.16 -17.57 8.00
C PHE A 145 3.30 -18.85 7.17
N ASP A 146 3.28 -18.74 5.84
CA ASP A 146 3.43 -19.89 4.94
C ASP A 146 4.80 -20.55 5.16
N TRP A 147 5.86 -19.75 5.26
CA TRP A 147 7.21 -20.20 5.59
C TRP A 147 7.27 -20.92 6.93
N ALA A 148 6.74 -20.30 8.00
CA ALA A 148 6.68 -20.91 9.32
C ALA A 148 5.90 -22.23 9.30
N SER A 149 4.82 -22.32 8.52
CA SER A 149 4.02 -23.55 8.39
C SER A 149 4.81 -24.69 7.73
N GLU A 150 5.62 -24.40 6.72
CA GLU A 150 6.46 -25.41 6.06
C GLU A 150 7.66 -25.80 6.92
N CYS A 151 8.30 -24.87 7.65
CA CYS A 151 9.34 -25.20 8.62
C CYS A 151 8.80 -26.08 9.75
N VAL A 152 7.59 -25.80 10.27
CA VAL A 152 6.95 -26.64 11.28
C VAL A 152 6.61 -28.01 10.70
N ARG A 153 6.16 -28.08 9.45
CA ARG A 153 5.87 -29.35 8.78
C ARG A 153 7.13 -30.17 8.51
N GLU A 154 8.28 -29.55 8.27
CA GLU A 154 9.57 -30.23 8.18
C GLU A 154 9.99 -30.83 9.52
N VAL A 155 9.79 -30.11 10.64
CA VAL A 155 10.21 -30.55 11.98
C VAL A 155 9.24 -31.54 12.64
N LEU A 156 7.93 -31.39 12.42
CA LEU A 156 6.87 -32.17 13.09
C LEU A 156 6.07 -33.08 12.15
N GLY A 157 6.34 -33.04 10.85
CA GLY A 157 5.59 -33.81 9.86
C GLY A 157 5.88 -35.31 9.91
N PRO A 158 5.00 -36.15 9.34
CA PRO A 158 5.29 -37.56 9.12
C PRO A 158 6.58 -37.71 8.29
N ALA A 159 7.43 -38.68 8.63
CA ALA A 159 8.72 -38.94 7.97
C ALA A 159 8.63 -39.39 6.49
N GLU A 160 7.46 -39.25 5.86
CA GLU A 160 7.17 -39.72 4.50
C GLU A 160 7.71 -38.79 3.40
N GLY A 161 8.06 -37.53 3.74
CA GLY A 161 8.59 -36.56 2.77
C GLY A 161 10.12 -36.59 2.69
N THR A 162 10.66 -36.61 1.48
CA THR A 162 12.11 -36.48 1.28
C THR A 162 12.58 -35.04 1.54
N ALA A 163 13.84 -34.85 1.94
CA ALA A 163 14.42 -33.51 2.10
C ALA A 163 14.32 -32.67 0.81
N SER A 164 14.34 -33.30 -0.36
CA SER A 164 14.15 -32.63 -1.66
C SER A 164 12.75 -32.03 -1.81
N GLU A 165 11.71 -32.76 -1.41
CA GLU A 165 10.31 -32.28 -1.48
C GLU A 165 10.03 -31.13 -0.50
N ALA A 166 10.71 -31.11 0.65
CA ALA A 166 10.64 -29.97 1.57
C ALA A 166 11.27 -28.72 0.94
N VAL A 167 12.46 -28.86 0.34
CA VAL A 167 13.14 -27.78 -0.37
C VAL A 167 12.30 -27.24 -1.53
N GLU A 168 11.70 -28.11 -2.35
CA GLU A 168 10.85 -27.71 -3.48
C GLU A 168 9.61 -26.93 -3.02
N ARG A 169 8.99 -27.33 -1.90
CA ARG A 169 7.86 -26.58 -1.31
C ARG A 169 8.27 -25.20 -0.82
N CYS A 170 9.38 -25.11 -0.09
CA CYS A 170 9.91 -23.84 0.39
C CYS A 170 10.28 -22.89 -0.76
N LEU A 171 10.92 -23.41 -1.82
CA LEU A 171 11.21 -22.64 -3.03
C LEU A 171 9.94 -22.21 -3.76
N GLY A 172 8.91 -23.06 -3.79
CA GLY A 172 7.60 -22.72 -4.36
C GLY A 172 6.92 -21.53 -3.65
N VAL A 173 6.98 -21.49 -2.32
CA VAL A 173 6.45 -20.38 -1.50
C VAL A 173 7.19 -19.07 -1.84
N LEU A 174 8.53 -19.09 -1.87
CA LEU A 174 9.34 -17.90 -2.18
C LEU A 174 9.11 -17.39 -3.62
N ARG A 175 9.01 -18.31 -4.58
CA ARG A 175 8.74 -17.98 -5.98
C ARG A 175 7.38 -17.33 -6.15
N ARG A 176 6.33 -17.94 -5.60
CA ARG A 176 4.96 -17.42 -5.69
C ARG A 176 4.85 -16.02 -5.11
N PHE A 177 5.45 -15.78 -3.95
CA PHE A 177 5.48 -14.45 -3.35
C PHE A 177 6.21 -13.42 -4.24
N SER A 178 7.35 -13.80 -4.80
CA SER A 178 8.12 -12.92 -5.69
C SER A 178 7.34 -12.55 -6.94
N GLU A 179 6.63 -13.51 -7.54
CA GLU A 179 5.72 -13.29 -8.67
C GLU A 179 4.55 -12.39 -8.28
N ASP A 180 3.93 -12.58 -7.11
CA ASP A 180 2.83 -11.75 -6.60
C ASP A 180 3.24 -10.29 -6.37
N VAL A 181 4.47 -10.06 -5.88
CA VAL A 181 5.02 -8.71 -5.70
C VAL A 181 5.33 -8.07 -7.05
N ALA A 182 5.96 -8.80 -7.97
CA ALA A 182 6.25 -8.31 -9.32
C ALA A 182 4.96 -7.94 -10.06
N GLU A 183 3.92 -8.78 -9.95
CA GLU A 183 2.62 -8.54 -10.54
C GLU A 183 1.92 -7.31 -9.94
N LEU A 184 2.00 -7.12 -8.62
CA LEU A 184 1.48 -5.91 -7.98
C LEU A 184 2.14 -4.64 -8.53
N VAL A 185 3.47 -4.66 -8.66
CA VAL A 185 4.22 -3.50 -9.20
C VAL A 185 3.86 -3.28 -10.67
N ARG A 186 3.69 -4.35 -11.46
CA ARG A 186 3.28 -4.28 -12.86
C ARG A 186 1.88 -3.66 -13.02
N LEU A 187 0.91 -4.09 -12.19
CA LEU A 187 -0.45 -3.53 -12.19
C LEU A 187 -0.45 -2.05 -11.80
N GLU A 188 0.30 -1.67 -10.76
CA GLU A 188 0.43 -0.26 -10.35
C GLU A 188 1.05 0.61 -11.45
N THR A 189 2.06 0.08 -12.13
CA THR A 189 2.72 0.76 -13.26
C THR A 189 1.75 0.90 -14.44
N ALA A 190 0.92 -0.11 -14.71
CA ALA A 190 -0.09 -0.07 -15.75
C ALA A 190 -1.18 0.97 -15.45
N ASP A 191 -1.70 0.98 -14.23
CA ASP A 191 -2.67 1.97 -13.77
C ASP A 191 -2.09 3.39 -13.88
N TRP A 192 -0.81 3.57 -13.54
CA TRP A 192 -0.11 4.85 -13.71
C TRP A 192 -0.01 5.28 -15.18
N MET A 193 0.28 4.36 -16.10
CA MET A 193 0.32 4.67 -17.54
C MET A 193 -1.06 5.06 -18.09
N VAL A 194 -2.14 4.45 -17.60
CA VAL A 194 -3.51 4.84 -17.98
C VAL A 194 -3.84 6.22 -17.45
N GLU A 195 -3.54 6.50 -16.18
CA GLU A 195 -3.75 7.82 -15.56
C GLU A 195 -2.96 8.93 -16.29
N LEU A 196 -1.73 8.61 -16.73
CA LEU A 196 -0.88 9.52 -17.48
C LEU A 196 -1.41 9.80 -18.90
N ARG A 197 -1.98 8.79 -19.59
CA ARG A 197 -2.57 8.95 -20.93
C ARG A 197 -3.97 9.58 -20.93
N GLY A 198 -4.75 9.36 -19.87
CA GLY A 198 -6.15 9.75 -19.77
C GLY A 198 -6.40 11.20 -19.35
N GLY A 199 -5.36 12.02 -19.14
CA GLY A 199 -5.54 13.43 -18.77
C GLY A 199 -6.30 13.62 -17.46
N GLY A 200 -5.87 12.96 -16.37
CA GLY A 200 -6.28 13.29 -15.01
C GLY A 200 -7.76 13.08 -14.66
N GLN A 201 -8.48 12.15 -15.27
CA GLN A 201 -9.76 11.71 -14.69
C GLN A 201 -9.48 10.71 -13.56
N VAL A 202 -9.14 11.23 -12.37
CA VAL A 202 -9.20 10.45 -11.14
C VAL A 202 -10.67 10.26 -10.81
N GLN A 203 -11.15 9.02 -10.96
CA GLN A 203 -12.30 8.55 -10.20
C GLN A 203 -11.90 8.66 -8.72
N SER A 204 -12.37 9.72 -8.07
CA SER A 204 -12.37 9.75 -6.60
C SER A 204 -13.13 8.52 -6.15
N MET A 205 -12.44 7.58 -5.52
CA MET A 205 -13.09 6.57 -4.68
C MET A 205 -13.90 7.37 -3.66
N GLY A 206 -15.19 7.50 -3.93
CA GLY A 206 -16.10 8.33 -3.16
C GLY A 206 -16.18 7.74 -1.77
N VAL A 207 -15.48 8.34 -0.82
CA VAL A 207 -15.98 8.35 0.55
C VAL A 207 -17.22 9.23 0.48
N THR A 208 -18.37 8.59 0.32
CA THR A 208 -19.68 9.22 0.45
C THR A 208 -19.79 9.75 1.88
N ALA A 209 -19.37 11.00 2.06
CA ALA A 209 -19.76 11.80 3.21
C ALA A 209 -21.28 12.02 3.08
N GLY A 210 -22.05 11.31 3.91
CA GLY A 210 -23.49 11.50 4.01
C GLY A 210 -23.79 12.98 4.31
N PRO A 211 -24.85 13.55 3.72
CA PRO A 211 -25.20 14.96 3.92
C PRO A 211 -25.58 15.24 5.38
N PRO A 212 -25.32 16.46 5.90
CA PRO A 212 -25.71 16.87 7.23
C PRO A 212 -27.23 17.08 7.30
N GLY A 213 -27.78 16.90 8.51
CA GLY A 213 -29.20 16.67 8.75
C GLY A 213 -30.16 17.77 8.32
N GLY A 214 -31.37 17.31 7.96
CA GLY A 214 -32.63 18.07 8.00
C GLY A 214 -33.63 17.24 8.81
N GLY A 215 -34.18 17.84 9.86
CA GLY A 215 -34.89 17.13 10.94
C GLY A 215 -36.33 16.74 10.68
N GLY A 216 -36.88 16.02 11.67
CA GLY A 216 -38.27 15.58 11.78
C GLY A 216 -38.37 14.08 11.54
N GLY A 217 -38.79 13.20 12.44
CA GLY A 217 -39.29 13.31 13.80
C GLY A 217 -39.80 11.91 14.18
N GLY A 218 -39.80 11.58 15.48
CA GLY A 218 -40.61 10.47 16.00
C GLY A 218 -39.86 9.19 16.36
N GLY A 219 -39.56 9.07 17.65
CA GLY A 219 -39.97 7.89 18.42
C GLY A 219 -39.01 6.69 18.49
N GLY A 220 -38.50 6.44 19.70
CA GLY A 220 -38.50 5.08 20.23
C GLY A 220 -37.13 4.46 20.55
N ALA A 221 -36.90 4.32 21.85
CA ALA A 221 -36.10 3.28 22.51
C ALA A 221 -34.57 3.29 22.36
N ARG A 222 -33.93 3.76 23.45
CA ARG A 222 -32.64 3.26 23.92
C ARG A 222 -32.83 1.83 24.45
N GLU A 223 -32.04 0.88 23.97
CA GLU A 223 -31.58 -0.29 24.74
C GLU A 223 -30.33 -0.87 24.05
N GLY A 224 -29.35 -1.26 24.86
CA GLY A 224 -27.98 -1.56 24.40
C GLY A 224 -27.73 -3.01 23.96
N GLY A 225 -26.52 -3.24 23.45
CA GLY A 225 -25.89 -4.56 23.43
C GLY A 225 -25.26 -5.00 22.09
N GLY A 226 -23.92 -4.93 22.01
CA GLY A 226 -23.07 -5.87 21.25
C GLY A 226 -22.95 -5.72 19.71
N PRO A 227 -21.79 -6.10 19.12
CA PRO A 227 -21.52 -5.93 17.70
C PRO A 227 -21.95 -7.14 16.86
N GLY A 228 -22.50 -6.90 15.67
CA GLY A 228 -22.52 -7.87 14.58
C GLY A 228 -23.89 -8.38 14.15
N ARG A 229 -24.45 -7.75 13.10
CA ARG A 229 -25.09 -8.41 11.94
C ARG A 229 -25.71 -7.35 11.02
N MET A 230 -25.35 -7.41 9.74
CA MET A 230 -26.04 -6.66 8.69
C MET A 230 -27.43 -7.31 8.46
N PRO A 231 -28.53 -6.54 8.36
CA PRO A 231 -29.83 -7.11 8.01
C PRO A 231 -29.86 -7.48 6.53
N LEU A 232 -30.31 -8.69 6.21
CA LEU A 232 -30.60 -9.14 4.85
C LEU A 232 -31.92 -8.47 4.35
N PRO A 233 -31.99 -8.01 3.09
CA PRO A 233 -33.22 -7.49 2.50
C PRO A 233 -34.27 -8.61 2.31
N PRO A 234 -35.57 -8.32 2.47
CA PRO A 234 -36.61 -9.34 2.36
C PRO A 234 -36.98 -9.60 0.90
N GLY A 235 -37.06 -10.88 0.54
CA GLY A 235 -37.84 -11.34 -0.62
C GLY A 235 -37.04 -11.77 -1.84
N THR A 236 -36.70 -13.07 -1.90
CA THR A 236 -37.08 -14.04 -2.95
C THR A 236 -36.33 -15.33 -2.65
N ARG A 237 -37.00 -16.30 -2.02
CA ARG A 237 -36.41 -17.64 -1.80
C ARG A 237 -36.31 -18.36 -3.15
N PRO A 238 -35.13 -18.90 -3.53
CA PRO A 238 -35.03 -19.81 -4.66
C PRO A 238 -35.79 -21.10 -4.34
N ASN A 239 -36.73 -21.48 -5.21
CA ASN A 239 -37.46 -22.74 -5.13
C ASN A 239 -36.52 -23.90 -5.51
N MET A 240 -35.98 -24.61 -4.52
CA MET A 240 -35.17 -25.81 -4.75
C MET A 240 -36.09 -27.04 -4.92
N PRO A 241 -35.91 -27.85 -5.97
CA PRO A 241 -36.65 -29.09 -6.13
C PRO A 241 -36.30 -30.06 -4.99
N ARG A 242 -37.31 -30.53 -4.26
CA ARG A 242 -37.13 -31.49 -3.16
C ARG A 242 -36.66 -32.83 -3.74
N GLN A 243 -35.42 -33.22 -3.42
CA GLN A 243 -34.95 -34.59 -3.61
C GLN A 243 -35.74 -35.51 -2.66
N ARG A 244 -36.38 -36.55 -3.21
CA ARG A 244 -37.02 -37.60 -2.41
C ARG A 244 -35.95 -38.52 -1.81
N PRO A 245 -36.10 -38.97 -0.55
CA PRO A 245 -35.24 -40.00 0.03
C PRO A 245 -35.37 -41.34 -0.71
N PRO A 246 -34.30 -42.16 -0.75
CA PRO A 246 -34.35 -43.51 -1.32
C PRO A 246 -35.19 -44.44 -0.44
N GLU A 247 -36.06 -45.24 -1.06
CA GLU A 247 -36.83 -46.28 -0.38
C GLU A 247 -35.92 -47.46 0.02
N SER A 248 -36.11 -47.96 1.24
CA SER A 248 -35.37 -49.12 1.77
C SER A 248 -35.83 -50.43 1.10
N PRO A 249 -34.91 -51.38 0.85
CA PRO A 249 -35.20 -52.60 0.12
C PRO A 249 -36.11 -53.55 0.91
N ARG A 250 -36.98 -54.27 0.19
CA ARG A 250 -37.57 -55.54 0.60
C ARG A 250 -37.00 -56.64 -0.30
#